data_AF-A0A942S237-F1
#
_entry.id   AF-A0A942S237-F1
#
_cell.length_a   1.000
_cell.length_b   1.000
_cell.length_c   1.000
_cell.angle_alpha   90.00
_cell.angle_beta   90.00
_cell.angle_gamma   90.00
#
_symmetry.space_group_name_H-M   'P 1'
#
loop_
_entity.id
_entity.type
_entity.pdbx_description
1 polymer ?
#
loop_
_entity_poly.entity_id
_entity_poly.type
_entity_poly.pdbx_seq_one_letter_code
_entity_poly.pdbx_strand_id
1 'polypeptide(L)'
;MRKIWLRLHRYLGLTAAMFLMLAGLTGSIIAYQQELDAWLNPDLFESPAQGQLLTTAEMLERLRGDLPQYRIVSLPLNREVGKAVRISVRPANADQPVDADELFVDPVDGKLLG
;
A
#
# COMPACT_ATOMS: atom_id res chain seq x y z
N MET A 1 -39.11 -12.75 -34.81
CA MET A 1 -38.59 -12.89 -33.43
C MET A 1 -37.08 -13.13 -33.35
N ARG A 2 -36.51 -14.22 -33.91
CA ARG A 2 -35.07 -14.58 -33.79
C ARG A 2 -34.07 -13.49 -34.20
N LYS A 3 -34.32 -12.80 -35.32
CA LYS A 3 -33.45 -11.70 -35.83
C LYS A 3 -33.42 -10.46 -34.94
N ILE A 4 -34.43 -10.25 -34.09
CA ILE A 4 -34.48 -9.10 -33.16
C ILE A 4 -33.63 -9.43 -31.93
N TRP A 5 -33.83 -10.62 -31.35
CA TRP A 5 -33.02 -11.14 -30.24
C TRP A 5 -31.53 -11.16 -30.55
N LEU A 6 -31.14 -11.63 -31.74
CA LEU A 6 -29.74 -11.63 -32.15
C LEU A 6 -29.14 -10.22 -32.27
N ARG A 7 -29.92 -9.26 -32.78
CA ARG A 7 -29.46 -7.86 -32.86
C ARG A 7 -29.33 -7.23 -31.48
N LEU A 8 -30.31 -7.44 -30.60
CA LEU A 8 -30.29 -6.93 -29.24
C LEU A 8 -29.11 -7.51 -28.45
N HIS A 9 -28.92 -8.83 -28.49
CA HIS A 9 -27.81 -9.51 -27.82
C HIS A 9 -26.46 -9.01 -28.34
N ARG A 10 -26.29 -8.78 -29.65
CA ARG A 10 -25.04 -8.25 -30.21
C ARG A 10 -24.69 -6.88 -29.65
N TYR A 11 -25.65 -5.96 -29.62
CA TYR A 11 -25.39 -4.61 -29.11
C TYR A 11 -25.21 -4.59 -27.59
N LEU A 12 -26.03 -5.34 -26.84
CA LEU A 12 -25.83 -5.48 -25.39
C LEU A 12 -24.49 -6.13 -25.05
N GLY A 13 -24.13 -7.20 -25.77
CA GLY A 13 -22.85 -7.89 -25.60
C GLY A 13 -21.67 -6.98 -25.96
N LEU A 14 -21.77 -6.17 -27.01
CA LEU A 14 -20.70 -5.24 -27.39
C LEU A 14 -20.52 -4.14 -26.32
N THR A 15 -21.62 -3.55 -25.84
CA THR A 15 -21.57 -2.56 -24.76
C THR A 15 -21.03 -3.15 -23.46
N ALA A 16 -21.51 -4.34 -23.09
CA ALA A 16 -21.04 -5.06 -21.91
C ALA A 16 -19.57 -5.46 -22.03
N ALA A 17 -19.13 -5.94 -23.19
CA ALA A 17 -17.73 -6.29 -23.43
C ALA A 17 -16.80 -5.08 -23.27
N MET A 18 -17.20 -3.91 -23.80
CA MET A 18 -16.44 -2.67 -23.61
C MET A 18 -16.36 -2.28 -22.13
N PHE A 19 -17.49 -2.35 -21.42
CA PHE A 19 -17.52 -2.09 -19.98
C PHE A 19 -16.64 -3.07 -19.19
N LEU A 20 -16.77 -4.38 -19.46
CA LEU A 20 -16.00 -5.43 -18.80
C LEU A 20 -14.51 -5.33 -19.11
N MET A 21 -14.14 -4.88 -20.31
CA MET A 21 -12.75 -4.64 -20.68
C MET A 21 -12.14 -3.49 -19.85
N LEU A 22 -12.86 -2.38 -19.71
CA LEU A 22 -12.43 -1.26 -18.87
C LEU A 22 -12.36 -1.66 -17.40
N ALA A 23 -13.41 -2.31 -16.88
CA ALA A 23 -13.47 -2.79 -15.51
C ALA A 23 -12.35 -3.80 -15.21
N GLY A 24 -12.09 -4.72 -16.15
CA GLY A 24 -11.01 -5.69 -16.06
C GLY A 24 -9.65 -5.01 -16.06
N LEU A 25 -9.42 -4.05 -16.95
CA LEU A 25 -8.16 -3.29 -17.00
C LEU A 25 -7.92 -2.51 -15.70
N THR A 26 -8.92 -1.80 -15.19
CA THR A 26 -8.81 -1.09 -13.90
C THR A 26 -8.60 -2.06 -12.74
N GLY A 27 -9.29 -3.21 -12.76
CA GLY A 27 -9.12 -4.24 -11.74
C GLY A 27 -7.73 -4.86 -11.76
N SER A 28 -7.15 -5.08 -12.93
CA SER A 28 -5.76 -5.53 -13.07
C SER A 28 -4.79 -4.50 -12.49
N ILE A 29 -4.97 -3.21 -12.75
CA ILE A 29 -4.11 -2.16 -12.16
C ILE A 29 -4.20 -2.17 -10.64
N ILE A 30 -5.42 -2.28 -10.07
CA ILE A 30 -5.62 -2.34 -8.61
C ILE A 30 -4.97 -3.59 -8.01
N ALA A 31 -5.05 -4.74 -8.70
CA ALA A 31 -4.47 -5.99 -8.23
C ALA A 31 -2.93 -5.92 -8.09
N TYR A 32 -2.26 -5.07 -8.86
CA TYR A 32 -0.80 -4.86 -8.83
C TYR A 32 -0.41 -3.53 -8.18
N GLN A 33 -1.29 -2.90 -7.39
CA GLN A 33 -1.03 -1.58 -6.84
C GLN A 33 0.26 -1.52 -6.01
N GLN A 34 0.55 -2.56 -5.21
CA GLN A 34 1.73 -2.56 -4.36
C GLN A 34 3.03 -2.63 -5.17
N GLU A 35 3.06 -3.48 -6.19
CA GLU A 35 4.20 -3.65 -7.08
C GLU A 35 4.42 -2.37 -7.92
N LEU A 36 3.33 -1.76 -8.39
CA LEU A 36 3.38 -0.49 -9.11
C LEU A 36 3.88 0.65 -8.23
N ASP A 37 3.41 0.75 -6.98
CA ASP A 37 3.87 1.75 -6.02
C ASP A 37 5.37 1.61 -5.73
N ALA A 38 5.83 0.38 -5.51
CA ALA A 38 7.24 0.09 -5.26
C ALA A 38 8.11 0.36 -6.48
N TRP A 39 7.61 0.08 -7.69
CA TRP A 39 8.31 0.38 -8.93
C TRP A 39 8.38 1.89 -9.22
N LEU A 40 7.32 2.64 -8.90
CA LEU A 40 7.26 4.09 -9.09
C LEU A 40 8.02 4.88 -8.03
N ASN A 41 8.15 4.33 -6.81
CA ASN A 41 8.78 4.99 -5.66
C ASN A 41 9.84 4.08 -5.02
N PRO A 42 10.86 3.61 -5.76
CA PRO A 42 11.83 2.65 -5.23
C PRO A 42 12.51 3.16 -3.95
N ASP A 43 12.79 4.47 -3.87
CA ASP A 43 13.45 5.11 -2.73
C ASP A 43 12.67 4.98 -1.41
N LEU A 44 11.34 4.79 -1.45
CA LEU A 44 10.51 4.60 -0.26
C LEU A 44 10.45 3.13 0.18
N PHE A 45 10.73 2.20 -0.73
CA PHE A 45 10.57 0.76 -0.50
C PHE A 45 11.91 0.04 -0.37
N GLU A 46 13.02 0.64 -0.79
CA GLU A 46 14.36 0.12 -0.59
C GLU A 46 14.96 0.67 0.72
N SER A 47 15.46 -0.25 1.55
CA SER A 47 16.12 0.09 2.81
C SER A 47 17.65 -0.08 2.62
N PRO A 48 18.44 1.00 2.75
CA PRO A 48 19.89 0.93 2.55
C PRO A 48 20.62 0.23 3.70
N ALA A 49 19.96 0.09 4.87
CA ALA A 49 20.58 -0.51 6.04
C ALA A 49 20.75 -2.03 5.89
N GLN A 50 21.95 -2.49 6.16
CA GLN A 50 22.30 -3.91 6.18
C GLN A 50 22.58 -4.33 7.63
N GLY A 51 21.97 -5.42 8.08
CA GLY A 51 22.13 -5.89 9.44
C GLY A 51 21.03 -6.84 9.89
N GLN A 52 21.00 -7.12 11.19
CA GLN A 52 19.95 -7.94 11.79
C GLN A 52 18.68 -7.11 11.94
N LEU A 53 17.55 -7.68 11.53
CA LEU A 53 16.24 -7.06 11.71
C LEU A 53 15.98 -6.80 13.19
N LEU A 54 15.49 -5.60 13.51
CA LEU A 54 15.01 -5.28 14.85
C LEU A 54 13.85 -6.21 15.22
N THR A 55 13.83 -6.64 16.48
CA THR A 55 12.64 -7.32 16.99
C THR A 55 11.44 -6.37 16.94
N THR A 56 10.23 -6.92 16.88
CA THR A 56 9.00 -6.12 16.86
C THR A 56 8.93 -5.17 18.06
N ALA A 57 9.42 -5.62 19.22
CA ALA A 57 9.43 -4.84 20.46
C ALA A 57 10.40 -3.64 20.37
N GLU A 58 11.64 -3.86 19.93
CA GLU A 58 12.64 -2.80 19.79
C GLU A 58 12.21 -1.74 18.77
N MET A 59 11.62 -2.17 17.65
CA MET A 59 11.11 -1.26 16.63
C MET A 59 9.94 -0.42 17.14
N LEU A 60 8.99 -1.03 17.86
CA LEU A 60 7.88 -0.30 18.48
C LEU A 60 8.36 0.71 19.52
N GLU A 61 9.37 0.35 20.32
CA GLU A 61 9.94 1.25 21.32
C GLU A 61 10.60 2.47 20.67
N ARG A 62 11.41 2.27 19.61
CA ARG A 62 12.02 3.37 18.85
C ARG A 62 10.96 4.26 18.19
N LEU A 63 10.00 3.66 17.47
CA LEU A 63 8.97 4.43 16.78
C LEU A 63 8.09 5.23 17.73
N ARG A 64 7.79 4.72 18.93
CA ARG A 64 7.06 5.49 19.95
C ARG A 64 7.87 6.68 20.49
N GLY A 65 9.20 6.55 20.55
CA GLY A 65 10.10 7.64 20.93
C GLY A 65 10.20 8.72 19.85
N ASP A 66 10.37 8.30 18.59
CA ASP A 66 10.62 9.19 17.46
C ASP A 66 9.34 9.84 16.91
N LEU A 67 8.18 9.19 17.10
CA LEU A 67 6.88 9.63 16.58
C LEU A 67 5.81 9.77 17.68
N PRO A 68 6.01 10.64 18.70
CA PRO A 68 5.05 10.79 19.79
C PRO A 68 3.68 11.30 19.35
N GLN A 69 3.61 11.99 18.20
CA GLN A 69 2.36 12.50 17.62
C GLN A 69 1.53 11.42 16.89
N TYR A 70 2.12 10.24 16.63
CA TYR A 70 1.46 9.15 15.91
C TYR A 70 1.20 7.95 16.81
N ARG A 71 0.06 7.31 16.59
CA ARG A 71 -0.29 6.00 17.13
C ARG A 71 -0.13 4.96 16.03
N ILE A 72 0.75 3.99 16.24
CA ILE A 72 0.97 2.88 15.32
C ILE A 72 -0.24 1.93 15.40
N VAL A 73 -0.94 1.77 14.27
CA VAL A 73 -2.13 0.91 14.16
C VAL A 73 -1.77 -0.45 13.61
N SER A 74 -0.85 -0.50 12.64
CA SER A 74 -0.41 -1.73 12.00
C SER A 74 1.10 -1.75 11.84
N LEU A 75 1.71 -2.85 12.23
CA LEU A 75 3.12 -3.16 12.02
C LEU A 75 3.20 -4.57 11.41
N PRO A 76 3.46 -4.70 10.10
CA PRO A 76 3.54 -6.01 9.47
C PRO A 76 4.74 -6.80 9.99
N LEU A 77 4.53 -8.10 10.20
CA LEU A 77 5.57 -9.00 10.70
C LEU A 77 6.50 -9.50 9.59
N ASN A 78 6.00 -9.58 8.36
CA ASN A 78 6.78 -9.97 7.20
C ASN A 78 7.73 -8.84 6.81
N ARG A 79 8.98 -8.91 7.30
CA ARG A 79 10.01 -7.88 7.13
C ARG A 79 11.24 -8.52 6.51
N GLU A 80 11.76 -7.89 5.47
CA GLU A 80 12.92 -8.35 4.73
C GLU A 80 14.03 -7.30 4.83
N VAL A 81 15.28 -7.75 5.00
CA VAL A 81 16.43 -6.86 4.93
C VAL A 81 16.51 -6.28 3.53
N GLY A 82 16.74 -4.98 3.41
CA GLY A 82 16.77 -4.29 2.12
C GLY A 82 15.41 -3.76 1.64
N LYS A 83 14.31 -4.03 2.36
CA LYS A 83 12.99 -3.46 2.07
C LYS A 83 12.45 -2.64 3.23
N ALA A 84 11.90 -1.48 2.94
CA ALA A 84 11.21 -0.66 3.92
C ALA A 84 9.91 -1.35 4.39
N VAL A 85 9.56 -1.08 5.64
CA VAL A 85 8.35 -1.54 6.28
C VAL A 85 7.33 -0.42 6.24
N ARG A 86 6.23 -0.64 5.52
CA ARG A 86 5.08 0.27 5.55
C ARG A 86 4.29 0.04 6.84
N ILE A 87 4.17 1.07 7.66
CA ILE A 87 3.38 1.07 8.89
C ILE A 87 2.19 2.01 8.72
N SER A 88 1.03 1.61 9.24
CA SER A 88 -0.14 2.49 9.26
C SER A 88 -0.19 3.23 10.60
N VAL A 89 -0.33 4.54 10.54
CA VAL A 89 -0.37 5.42 11.71
C VAL A 89 -1.66 6.21 11.75
N ARG A 90 -2.02 6.66 12.94
CA ARG A 90 -3.12 7.60 13.19
C ARG A 90 -2.64 8.71 14.11
N PRO A 91 -3.28 9.89 14.10
CA PRO A 91 -2.95 10.92 15.07
C PRO A 91 -3.15 10.39 16.50
N ALA A 92 -2.20 10.66 17.38
CA ALA A 92 -2.27 10.27 18.78
C ALA A 92 -3.43 10.96 19.51
N ASN A 93 -3.70 12.22 19.14
CA ASN A 93 -4.82 13.04 19.60
C ASN A 93 -5.66 13.51 18.40
N ALA A 94 -6.99 13.40 18.50
CA ALA A 94 -7.90 13.72 17.39
C ALA A 94 -7.84 15.18 16.92
N ASP A 95 -7.43 16.10 17.81
CA ASP A 95 -7.31 17.53 17.50
C ASP A 95 -5.96 17.91 16.88
N GLN A 96 -5.04 16.95 16.73
CA GLN A 96 -3.72 17.20 16.18
C GLN A 96 -3.72 16.81 14.69
N PRO A 97 -3.62 17.78 13.76
CA PRO A 97 -3.49 17.47 12.35
C PRO A 97 -2.16 16.75 12.12
N VAL A 98 -2.21 15.67 11.37
CA VAL A 98 -1.04 14.92 10.95
C VAL A 98 -1.03 14.83 9.43
N ASP A 99 0.17 14.83 8.86
CA ASP A 99 0.36 14.92 7.41
C ASP A 99 0.34 13.56 6.71
N ALA A 100 0.37 12.45 7.48
CA ALA A 100 0.47 11.11 6.94
C ALA A 100 -0.36 10.08 7.72
N ASP A 101 -0.97 9.15 6.98
CA ASP A 101 -1.65 7.96 7.52
C ASP A 101 -0.81 6.68 7.39
N GLU A 102 0.24 6.74 6.59
CA GLU A 102 1.21 5.66 6.38
C GLU A 102 2.62 6.23 6.40
N LEU A 103 3.54 5.49 7.00
CA LEU A 103 4.96 5.84 7.05
C LEU A 103 5.79 4.62 6.62
N PHE A 104 6.92 4.89 5.99
CA PHE A 104 7.89 3.89 5.55
C PHE A 104 9.09 3.94 6.49
N VAL A 105 9.41 2.79 7.09
CA VAL A 105 10.45 2.68 8.12
C VAL A 105 11.44 1.59 7.75
N ASP A 106 12.72 1.88 7.93
CA ASP A 106 13.79 0.89 7.79
C ASP A 106 13.69 -0.20 8.89
N PRO A 107 13.66 -1.49 8.56
CA PRO A 107 13.51 -2.57 9.55
C PRO A 107 14.78 -2.88 10.37
N VAL A 108 15.94 -2.34 9.98
CA VAL A 108 17.24 -2.63 10.61
C VAL A 108 17.63 -1.53 11.58
N ASP A 109 17.43 -0.26 11.25
CA ASP A 109 17.74 0.86 12.15
C ASP A 109 16.51 1.59 12.71
N GLY A 110 15.33 1.40 12.12
CA GLY A 110 14.08 2.01 12.58
C GLY A 110 13.88 3.44 12.10
N LYS A 111 14.66 3.92 11.12
CA LYS A 111 14.53 5.29 10.59
C LYS A 111 13.36 5.44 9.63
N LEU A 112 12.80 6.63 9.59
CA LEU A 112 11.79 7.04 8.62
C LEU A 112 12.44 7.30 7.26
N LEU A 113 11.86 6.70 6.23
CA LEU A 113 12.23 6.85 4.82
C LEU A 113 11.22 7.72 4.05
N GLY A 114 9.97 7.82 4.55
CA GLY A 114 8.93 8.72 4.02
C GLY A 114 7.56 8.50 4.65
#